data_AF-A0A7W0LEJ9-F1
#
_entry.id   AF-A0A7W0LEJ9-F1
#
_cell.length_a   1.000
_cell.length_b   1.000
_cell.length_c   1.000
_cell.angle_alpha   90.00
_cell.angle_beta   90.00
_cell.angle_gamma   90.00
#
_symmetry.space_group_name_H-M   'P 1'
#
loop_
_entity.id
_entity.type
_entity.pdbx_description
1 polymer ?
#
loop_
_entity_poly.entity_id
_entity_poly.type
_entity_poly.pdbx_seq_one_letter_code
_entity_poly.pdbx_strand_id
1 'polypeptide(L)'
;MGDSGEGLVDAEARIQERMEQLEADKRRSSGNHPKIDPEKAREMQSLQLARLNFERQAQAASHPVRKQQLQLAMAEIDKRLKALR
;
A
#
# COMPACT_ATOMS: atom_id res chain seq x y z
N MET A 1 -34.31 26.71 37.57
CA MET A 1 -34.40 25.34 37.04
C MET A 1 -33.86 25.40 35.62
N GLY A 2 -32.54 25.34 35.48
CA GLY A 2 -31.85 25.39 34.21
C GLY A 2 -31.50 23.97 33.83
N ASP A 3 -32.15 23.50 32.78
CA ASP A 3 -31.89 22.26 32.08
C ASP A 3 -30.45 22.27 31.54
N SER A 4 -29.52 21.76 32.36
CA SER A 4 -28.11 21.56 32.02
C SER A 4 -27.82 20.10 31.66
N GLY A 5 -28.86 19.28 31.49
CA GLY A 5 -28.77 17.84 31.29
C GLY A 5 -29.08 17.38 29.87
N GLU A 6 -30.01 18.05 29.17
CA GLU A 6 -30.44 17.61 27.83
C GLU A 6 -29.34 17.77 26.76
N GLY A 7 -28.45 18.76 26.87
CA GLY A 7 -27.38 18.98 25.89
C GLY A 7 -26.19 18.01 25.97
N LEU A 8 -25.94 17.37 27.12
CA LEU A 8 -24.87 16.39 27.28
C LEU A 8 -25.28 15.02 26.74
N VAL A 9 -26.54 14.64 26.96
CA VAL A 9 -27.13 13.40 26.42
C VAL A 9 -27.12 13.44 24.89
N ASP A 10 -27.41 14.59 24.28
CA ASP A 10 -27.35 14.80 22.83
C ASP A 10 -25.92 14.80 22.25
N ALA A 11 -24.92 15.21 23.04
CA ALA A 11 -23.52 15.21 22.62
C ALA A 11 -22.92 13.80 22.66
N GLU A 12 -23.21 13.04 23.73
CA GLU A 12 -22.81 11.63 23.87
C GLU A 12 -23.46 10.78 22.77
N ALA A 13 -24.75 10.98 22.52
CA ALA A 13 -25.49 10.29 21.45
C ALA A 13 -24.91 10.58 20.06
N ARG A 14 -24.58 11.85 19.76
CA ARG A 14 -23.93 12.23 18.49
C ARG A 14 -22.54 11.63 18.33
N ILE A 15 -21.76 11.54 19.41
CA ILE A 15 -20.45 10.90 19.38
C ILE A 15 -20.60 9.41 19.09
N GLN A 16 -21.57 8.75 19.71
CA GLN A 16 -21.82 7.33 19.55
C GLN A 16 -22.30 7.00 18.12
N GLU A 17 -23.22 7.79 17.58
CA GLU A 17 -23.68 7.68 16.19
C GLU A 17 -22.52 7.86 15.19
N ARG A 18 -21.64 8.85 15.43
CA ARG A 18 -20.44 9.07 14.61
C ARG A 18 -19.47 7.89 14.68
N MET A 19 -19.29 7.28 15.85
CA MET A 19 -18.44 6.10 16.03
C MET A 19 -19.00 4.89 15.29
N GLU A 20 -20.31 4.65 15.40
CA GLU A 20 -21.00 3.58 14.65
C GLU A 20 -20.89 3.78 13.14
N GLN A 21 -20.99 5.03 12.67
CA GLN A 21 -20.83 5.37 11.26
C GLN A 21 -19.40 5.12 10.75
N LEU A 22 -18.39 5.50 11.54
CA LEU A 22 -16.97 5.20 11.24
C LEU A 22 -16.69 3.69 11.25
N GLU A 23 -17.28 2.93 12.17
CA GLU A 23 -17.16 1.47 12.19
C GLU A 23 -17.84 0.82 10.98
N ALA A 24 -19.03 1.28 10.60
CA ALA A 24 -19.74 0.81 9.43
C ALA A 24 -18.93 1.08 8.15
N ASP A 25 -18.35 2.27 8.02
CA ASP A 25 -17.49 2.63 6.88
C ASP A 25 -16.21 1.79 6.85
N LYS A 26 -15.59 1.53 8.01
CA LYS A 26 -14.43 0.64 8.12
C LYS A 26 -14.77 -0.80 7.71
N ARG A 27 -15.93 -1.33 8.11
CA ARG A 27 -16.41 -2.67 7.72
C ARG A 27 -16.74 -2.75 6.23
N ARG A 28 -17.31 -1.69 5.64
CA ARG A 28 -17.57 -1.61 4.20
C ARG A 28 -16.29 -1.55 3.38
N SER A 29 -15.30 -0.77 3.85
CA SER A 29 -13.99 -0.64 3.23
C SER A 29 -13.19 -1.96 3.30
N SER A 30 -13.20 -2.65 4.44
CA SER A 30 -12.46 -3.90 4.60
C SER A 30 -13.05 -5.10 3.84
N GLY A 31 -14.34 -5.04 3.47
CA GLY A 31 -15.04 -6.13 2.78
C GLY A 31 -14.83 -6.19 1.27
N ASN A 32 -14.39 -5.10 0.63
CA ASN A 32 -14.48 -4.95 -0.84
C ASN A 32 -13.12 -4.84 -1.57
N HIS A 33 -12.01 -4.96 -0.86
CA HIS A 33 -10.70 -5.05 -1.51
C HIS A 33 -10.42 -6.52 -1.88
N PRO A 34 -9.95 -6.81 -3.11
CA PRO A 34 -9.48 -8.14 -3.44
C PRO A 34 -8.41 -8.51 -2.40
N LYS A 35 -8.55 -9.69 -1.78
CA LYS A 35 -7.51 -10.29 -0.94
C LYS A 35 -6.31 -10.56 -1.84
N ILE A 36 -5.45 -9.57 -2.03
CA ILE A 36 -4.14 -9.78 -2.63
C ILE A 36 -3.40 -10.66 -1.64
N ASP A 37 -2.88 -11.78 -2.14
CA ASP A 37 -2.01 -12.64 -1.37
C ASP A 37 -0.84 -11.80 -0.81
N PRO A 38 -0.71 -11.68 0.51
CA PRO A 38 0.30 -10.80 1.11
C PRO A 38 1.72 -11.17 0.70
N GLU A 39 1.99 -12.44 0.40
CA GLU A 39 3.31 -12.87 -0.08
C GLU A 39 3.54 -12.39 -1.52
N LYS A 40 2.52 -12.44 -2.40
CA LYS A 40 2.62 -11.86 -3.75
C LYS A 40 2.82 -10.35 -3.71
N ALA A 41 2.14 -9.66 -2.79
CA ALA A 41 2.31 -8.22 -2.61
C ALA A 41 3.75 -7.88 -2.17
N ARG A 42 4.29 -8.65 -1.21
CA ARG A 42 5.67 -8.50 -0.75
C ARG A 42 6.67 -8.79 -1.88
N GLU A 43 6.48 -9.88 -2.61
CA GLU A 43 7.34 -10.24 -3.74
C GLU A 43 7.37 -9.14 -4.80
N MET A 44 6.21 -8.59 -5.15
CA MET A 44 6.11 -7.49 -6.10
C MET A 44 6.87 -6.24 -5.61
N GLN A 45 6.72 -5.88 -4.33
CA GLN A 45 7.45 -4.75 -3.74
C GLN A 45 8.96 -4.99 -3.73
N SER A 46 9.41 -6.19 -3.36
CA SER A 46 10.83 -6.56 -3.37
C SER A 46 11.44 -6.47 -4.78
N LEU A 47 10.72 -6.95 -5.80
CA LEU A 47 11.14 -6.85 -7.19
C LEU A 47 11.21 -5.40 -7.68
N GLN A 48 10.22 -4.56 -7.33
CA GLN A 48 10.25 -3.13 -7.66
C GLN A 48 11.45 -2.41 -7.02
N LEU A 49 11.75 -2.70 -5.75
CA LEU A 49 12.92 -2.16 -5.06
C LEU A 49 14.23 -2.62 -5.71
N ALA A 50 14.33 -3.89 -6.08
CA ALA A 50 15.50 -4.43 -6.77
C ALA A 50 15.71 -3.76 -8.13
N ARG A 51 14.64 -3.55 -8.91
CA ARG A 51 14.68 -2.84 -10.20
C ARG A 51 15.22 -1.42 -10.03
N LEU A 52 14.68 -0.65 -9.08
CA LEU A 52 15.12 0.71 -8.80
C LEU A 52 16.60 0.75 -8.37
N ASN A 53 17.05 -0.22 -7.58
CA ASN A 53 18.44 -0.33 -7.17
C ASN A 53 19.36 -0.57 -8.39
N PHE A 54 19.02 -1.53 -9.26
CA PHE A 54 19.80 -1.80 -10.47
C PHE A 54 19.80 -0.65 -11.46
N GLU A 55 18.71 0.11 -11.56
CA GLU A 55 18.66 1.33 -12.36
C GLU A 55 19.66 2.38 -11.86
N ARG A 56 19.70 2.64 -10.55
CA ARG A 56 20.70 3.53 -9.93
C ARG A 56 22.12 3.04 -10.15
N GLN A 57 22.36 1.74 -10.00
CA GLN A 57 23.67 1.15 -10.28
C GLN A 57 24.07 1.31 -11.75
N ALA A 58 23.13 1.18 -12.69
CA ALA A 58 23.41 1.31 -14.11
C ALA A 58 23.76 2.75 -14.50
N GLN A 59 23.12 3.73 -13.86
CA GLN A 59 23.45 5.15 -14.00
C GLN A 59 24.86 5.46 -13.45
N ALA A 60 25.24 4.86 -12.33
CA ALA A 60 26.55 5.06 -11.70
C ALA A 60 27.70 4.23 -12.32
N ALA A 61 27.39 3.13 -13.01
CA ALA A 61 28.39 2.25 -13.59
C ALA A 61 29.15 2.95 -14.74
N SER A 62 30.47 2.84 -14.77
CA SER A 62 31.31 3.30 -15.89
C SER A 62 31.60 2.20 -16.89
N HIS A 63 31.75 0.96 -16.43
CA HIS A 63 32.16 -0.17 -17.26
C HIS A 63 31.02 -0.67 -18.17
N PRO A 64 31.21 -0.79 -19.50
CA PRO A 64 30.15 -1.13 -20.45
C PRO A 64 29.54 -2.52 -20.18
N VAL A 65 30.37 -3.52 -19.88
CA VAL A 65 29.89 -4.88 -19.54
C VAL A 65 29.02 -4.85 -18.28
N ARG A 66 29.37 -4.02 -17.29
CA ARG A 66 28.58 -3.92 -16.05
C ARG A 66 27.22 -3.29 -16.33
N LYS A 67 27.16 -2.26 -17.20
CA LYS A 67 25.90 -1.68 -17.65
C LYS A 67 25.02 -2.72 -18.35
N GLN A 68 25.60 -3.52 -19.25
CA GLN A 68 24.87 -4.57 -19.96
C GLN A 68 24.32 -5.64 -19.00
N GLN A 69 25.14 -6.09 -18.03
CA GLN A 69 24.69 -7.04 -17.00
C GLN A 69 23.51 -6.49 -16.19
N LEU A 70 23.58 -5.22 -15.77
CA LEU A 70 22.50 -4.56 -15.02
C LEU A 70 21.23 -4.42 -15.88
N GLN A 71 21.35 -4.11 -17.17
CA GLN A 71 20.23 -4.06 -18.11
C GLN A 71 19.55 -5.43 -18.25
N LEU A 72 20.32 -6.50 -18.40
CA LEU A 72 19.77 -7.87 -18.46
C LEU A 72 19.08 -8.25 -17.15
N ALA A 73 19.65 -7.90 -16.00
CA ALA A 73 19.04 -8.16 -14.70
C ALA A 73 17.72 -7.39 -14.51
N MET A 74 17.64 -6.13 -14.94
CA MET A 74 16.40 -5.34 -14.93
C MET A 74 15.34 -5.96 -15.85
N ALA A 75 15.72 -6.42 -17.05
CA ALA A 75 14.79 -7.08 -17.97
C ALA A 75 14.20 -8.39 -17.39
N GLU A 76 15.00 -9.16 -16.67
CA GLU A 76 14.52 -10.35 -15.95
C GLU A 76 13.57 -9.98 -14.80
N ILE A 77 13.85 -8.92 -14.05
CA ILE A 77 12.93 -8.42 -13.02
C ILE A 77 11.60 -7.97 -13.65
N ASP A 78 11.65 -7.24 -14.76
CA ASP A 78 10.45 -6.78 -15.47
C ASP A 78 9.60 -7.97 -15.96
N LYS A 79 10.23 -9.06 -16.41
CA LYS A 79 9.55 -10.32 -16.77
C LYS A 79 8.84 -10.95 -15.56
N ARG A 80 9.49 -11.01 -14.40
CA ARG A 80 8.90 -11.55 -13.16
C ARG A 80 7.75 -10.68 -12.65
N LEU A 81 7.91 -9.36 -12.68
CA LEU A 81 6.85 -8.42 -12.32
C LEU A 81 5.61 -8.57 -13.20
N LYS A 82 5.79 -8.83 -14.51
CA LYS A 82 4.67 -9.14 -15.42
C LYS A 82 3.98 -10.45 -15.09
N ALA A 83 4.72 -11.47 -14.61
CA ALA A 83 4.14 -12.76 -14.25
C ALA A 83 3.35 -12.74 -12.92
N LEU A 84 3.61 -11.75 -12.06
CA LEU A 84 2.92 -11.58 -10.77
C LEU A 84 1.68 -10.68 -10.84
N ARG A 85 1.48 -9.97 -11.95
CA ARG A 85 0.31 -9.11 -12.22
C ARG A 85 -0.76 -9.90 -12.95
#